data_AF-A0A8C5Z8T0-F1
#
_entry.id   AF-A0A8C5Z8T0-F1
#
_cell.length_a   1.000
_cell.length_b   1.000
_cell.length_c   1.000
_cell.angle_alpha   90.00
_cell.angle_beta   90.00
_cell.angle_gamma   90.00
#
_symmetry.space_group_name_H-M   'P 1'
#
loop_
_entity.id
_entity.type
_entity.pdbx_description
1 polymer ?
#
loop_
_entity_poly.entity_id
_entity_poly.type
_entity_poly.pdbx_seq_one_letter_code
_entity_poly.pdbx_strand_id
1 'polypeptide(L)'
;MLEVRPGLYLGGAAAVAEPDHLKEAGISAVLTVDSEPGFKEGAGFEGLRSLFVPALDKPETDLLSHLDRCFRTVLHLCSPS
;
A
#
# COMPACT_ATOMS: atom_id res chain seq x y z
N MET A 1 -8.46 -8.78 -2.88
CA MET A 1 -7.91 -7.56 -3.50
C MET A 1 -8.74 -7.23 -4.74
N LEU A 2 -9.06 -5.96 -4.98
CA LEU A 2 -9.88 -5.49 -6.11
C LEU A 2 -9.01 -4.61 -7.01
N GLU A 3 -8.96 -4.93 -8.30
CA GLU A 3 -8.33 -4.04 -9.29
C GLU A 3 -9.28 -2.87 -9.59
N VAL A 4 -8.87 -1.66 -9.19
CA VAL A 4 -9.67 -0.44 -9.43
C VAL A 4 -9.31 0.22 -10.77
N ARG A 5 -8.10 -0.06 -11.28
CA ARG A 5 -7.56 0.35 -12.58
C ARG A 5 -6.40 -0.59 -12.92
N PRO A 6 -6.06 -0.81 -14.20
CA PRO A 6 -4.86 -1.56 -14.59
C PRO A 6 -3.63 -1.21 -13.73
N GLY A 7 -3.12 -2.20 -12.99
CA GLY A 7 -1.94 -2.07 -12.12
C GLY A 7 -2.16 -1.31 -10.81
N LEU A 8 -3.41 -0.96 -10.45
CA LEU A 8 -3.78 -0.36 -9.17
C LEU A 8 -4.83 -1.22 -8.48
N TYR A 9 -4.47 -1.69 -7.29
CA TYR A 9 -5.26 -2.60 -6.51
C TYR A 9 -5.61 -2.02 -5.14
N LEU A 10 -6.81 -2.30 -4.67
CA LEU A 10 -7.29 -1.97 -3.33
C LEU A 10 -7.55 -3.25 -2.55
N GLY A 11 -7.07 -3.33 -1.31
CA GLY A 11 -7.26 -4.49 -0.45
C GLY A 11 -7.14 -4.11 1.02
N GLY A 12 -7.68 -4.96 1.89
CA GLY A 12 -7.45 -4.87 3.34
C GLY A 12 -6.17 -5.60 3.76
N ALA A 13 -5.90 -5.62 5.06
CA ALA A 13 -4.70 -6.24 5.65
C ALA A 13 -4.49 -7.72 5.22
N ALA A 14 -5.55 -8.48 5.01
CA ALA A 14 -5.44 -9.87 4.54
C ALA A 14 -4.78 -9.98 3.15
N ALA A 15 -4.91 -8.96 2.28
CA ALA A 15 -4.31 -8.97 0.94
C ALA A 15 -2.78 -8.87 0.98
N VAL A 16 -2.22 -8.31 2.06
CA VAL A 16 -0.77 -8.19 2.26
C VAL A 16 -0.22 -9.29 3.17
N ALA A 17 -1.05 -10.22 3.64
CA ALA A 17 -0.61 -11.38 4.42
C ALA A 17 0.00 -12.50 3.54
N GLU A 18 -0.25 -12.45 2.22
CA GLU A 18 0.16 -13.47 1.25
C GLU A 18 1.09 -12.83 0.18
N PRO A 19 2.41 -12.78 0.42
CA PRO A 19 3.35 -12.10 -0.48
C PRO A 19 3.39 -12.69 -1.90
N ASP A 20 3.11 -13.97 -2.06
CA ASP A 20 3.09 -14.62 -3.37
C ASP A 20 1.95 -14.10 -4.25
N HIS A 21 0.79 -13.80 -3.66
CA HIS A 21 -0.36 -13.23 -4.37
C HIS A 21 -0.05 -11.82 -4.91
N LEU A 22 0.75 -11.03 -4.18
CA LEU A 22 1.21 -9.72 -4.67
C LEU A 22 2.19 -9.87 -5.83
N LYS A 23 3.09 -10.86 -5.78
CA LYS A 23 4.05 -11.14 -6.86
C LYS A 23 3.35 -11.62 -8.12
N GLU A 24 2.39 -12.54 -7.99
CA GLU A 24 1.59 -13.04 -9.12
C GLU A 24 0.79 -11.92 -9.80
N ALA A 25 0.30 -10.95 -9.03
CA ALA A 25 -0.36 -9.76 -9.54
C ALA A 25 0.61 -8.71 -10.15
N GLY A 26 1.92 -8.96 -10.12
CA GLY A 26 2.94 -8.03 -10.62
C GLY A 26 3.08 -6.76 -9.78
N ILE A 27 2.65 -6.79 -8.52
CA ILE A 27 2.68 -5.63 -7.64
C ILE A 27 4.13 -5.39 -7.18
N SER A 28 4.66 -4.22 -7.51
CA SER A 28 6.02 -3.80 -7.14
C SER A 28 6.06 -2.88 -5.91
N ALA A 29 4.90 -2.42 -5.44
CA ALA A 29 4.80 -1.49 -4.33
C ALA A 29 3.47 -1.59 -3.58
N VAL A 30 3.51 -1.35 -2.26
CA VAL A 30 2.32 -1.35 -1.40
C VAL A 30 2.27 -0.06 -0.59
N LEU A 31 1.12 0.61 -0.63
CA LEU A 31 0.77 1.71 0.27
C LEU A 31 -0.17 1.18 1.35
N THR A 32 0.28 1.14 2.60
CA THR A 32 -0.56 0.82 3.76
C THR A 32 -1.06 2.12 4.38
N VAL A 33 -2.38 2.23 4.52
CA VAL A 33 -3.04 3.32 5.27
C VAL A 33 -3.77 2.67 6.44
N ASP A 34 -3.10 2.59 7.58
CA ASP A 34 -3.59 1.90 8.78
C ASP A 34 -2.88 2.48 10.02
N SER A 35 -3.27 2.05 11.20
CA SER A 35 -2.60 2.33 12.47
C SER A 35 -1.25 1.63 12.61
N GLU A 36 -1.06 0.50 11.91
CA GLU A 36 0.16 -0.31 11.94
C GLU A 36 0.63 -0.69 10.52
N PRO A 37 1.94 -0.86 10.30
CA PRO A 37 2.45 -1.32 9.00
C PRO A 37 1.96 -2.74 8.68
N GLY A 38 1.48 -2.95 7.45
CA GLY A 38 0.85 -4.21 7.03
C GLY A 38 1.82 -5.39 6.91
N PHE A 39 3.11 -5.13 6.77
CA PHE A 39 4.16 -6.14 6.74
C PHE A 39 5.52 -5.50 7.06
N LYS A 40 6.51 -6.34 7.43
CA LYS A 40 7.90 -5.91 7.64
C LYS A 40 8.73 -6.19 6.38
N GLU A 41 9.56 -5.24 5.98
CA GLU A 41 10.54 -5.44 4.92
C GLU A 41 11.44 -6.65 5.24
N GLY A 42 11.68 -7.50 4.23
CA GLY A 42 12.46 -8.74 4.37
C GLY A 42 11.65 -10.01 4.71
N ALA A 43 10.35 -9.94 4.97
CA ALA A 43 9.50 -11.11 5.23
C ALA A 43 8.92 -11.76 3.95
N GLY A 44 9.74 -11.95 2.91
CA GLY A 44 9.29 -12.44 1.59
C GLY A 44 8.80 -11.35 0.63
N PHE A 45 8.89 -10.09 1.05
CA PHE A 45 8.61 -8.85 0.29
C PHE A 45 9.88 -8.24 -0.31
N GLU A 46 10.90 -9.05 -0.61
CA GLU A 46 12.15 -8.55 -1.19
C GLU A 46 11.86 -7.89 -2.56
N GLY A 47 12.32 -6.65 -2.73
CA GLY A 47 12.07 -5.86 -3.94
C GLY A 47 10.72 -5.13 -4.00
N LEU A 48 9.80 -5.38 -3.05
CA LEU A 48 8.57 -4.60 -2.91
C LEU A 48 8.85 -3.29 -2.17
N ARG A 49 8.51 -2.17 -2.80
CA ARG A 49 8.57 -0.86 -2.14
C ARG A 49 7.39 -0.72 -1.18
N SER A 50 7.67 -0.57 0.10
CA SER A 50 6.64 -0.38 1.12
C SER A 50 6.53 1.08 1.52
N LEU A 51 5.30 1.61 1.60
CA LEU A 51 5.03 2.93 2.15
C LEU A 51 3.87 2.85 3.14
N PHE A 52 4.00 3.59 4.22
CA PHE A 52 3.05 3.59 5.33
C PHE A 52 2.58 5.01 5.64
N VAL A 53 1.27 5.17 5.73
CA VAL A 53 0.62 6.40 6.18
C VAL A 53 -0.21 6.06 7.40
N PRO A 54 0.19 6.51 8.60
CA PRO A 54 -0.53 6.20 9.82
C PRO A 54 -1.91 6.86 9.82
N ALA A 55 -2.96 6.07 9.94
CA ALA A 55 -4.33 6.55 10.07
C ALA A 55 -5.19 5.56 10.86
N LEU A 56 -5.93 6.06 11.85
CA LEU A 56 -6.93 5.26 12.57
C LEU A 56 -8.24 5.27 11.79
N ASP A 57 -8.92 4.14 11.71
CA ASP A 57 -10.29 4.06 11.18
C ASP A 57 -11.29 4.61 12.23
N LYS A 58 -11.25 5.93 12.39
CA LYS A 58 -12.07 6.70 13.32
C LYS A 58 -12.51 7.98 12.62
N PRO A 59 -13.73 8.45 12.86
CA PRO A 59 -14.25 9.65 12.19
C PRO A 59 -13.47 10.92 12.55
N GLU A 60 -12.76 10.93 13.67
CA GLU A 60 -11.92 12.06 14.10
C GLU A 60 -10.53 12.06 13.44
N THR A 61 -10.15 11.00 12.73
CA THR A 61 -8.84 10.91 12.07
C THR A 61 -8.81 11.83 10.87
N ASP A 62 -7.81 12.72 10.84
CA ASP A 62 -7.57 13.59 9.70
C ASP A 62 -6.90 12.85 8.54
N LEU A 63 -7.72 12.19 7.72
CA LEU A 63 -7.28 11.55 6.48
C LEU A 63 -6.95 12.57 5.38
N LEU A 64 -7.59 13.75 5.42
CA LEU A 64 -7.49 14.75 4.35
C LEU A 64 -6.12 15.43 4.35
N SER A 65 -5.53 15.70 5.51
CA SER A 65 -4.15 16.22 5.60
C SER A 65 -3.10 15.21 5.13
N HIS A 66 -3.45 13.93 5.01
CA HIS A 66 -2.56 12.88 4.50
C HIS A 66 -2.76 12.58 3.01
N LEU A 67 -3.82 13.10 2.38
CA LEU A 67 -4.17 12.80 0.98
C LEU A 67 -3.08 13.21 0.00
N ASP A 68 -2.49 14.41 0.17
CA ASP A 68 -1.36 14.86 -0.66
C ASP A 68 -0.15 13.93 -0.54
N ARG A 69 0.11 13.45 0.68
CA ARG A 69 1.20 12.49 0.92
C ARG A 69 0.90 11.15 0.26
N CYS A 70 -0.32 10.63 0.38
CA CYS A 70 -0.76 9.41 -0.31
C CYS A 70 -0.62 9.56 -1.83
N PHE A 71 -1.12 10.66 -2.40
CA PHE A 71 -1.08 10.91 -3.83
C PHE A 71 0.35 11.01 -4.37
N ARG A 72 1.20 11.81 -3.71
CA ARG A 72 2.63 11.91 -4.08
C ARG A 72 3.33 10.57 -3.97
N THR A 73 2.94 9.76 -3.01
CA THR A 73 3.48 8.42 -2.80
C THR A 73 3.09 7.48 -3.93
N VAL A 74 1.81 7.42 -4.29
CA VAL A 74 1.34 6.62 -5.44
C VAL A 74 2.03 7.07 -6.73
N LEU A 75 2.15 8.37 -6.96
CA LEU A 75 2.88 8.90 -8.13
C LEU A 75 4.36 8.50 -8.13
N HIS A 76 5.03 8.56 -6.98
CA HIS A 76 6.42 8.17 -6.85
C HIS A 76 6.61 6.66 -7.09
N LEU A 77 5.66 5.84 -6.63
CA LEU A 77 5.67 4.39 -6.86
C LEU A 77 5.39 4.03 -8.32
N CYS A 78 4.49 4.76 -8.99
CA CYS A 78 4.15 4.52 -10.39
C CYS A 78 5.14 5.13 -11.41
N SER A 79 6.09 5.95 -10.95
CA SER A 79 7.12 6.52 -11.83
C SER A 79 8.15 5.44 -12.18
N PRO A 80 8.48 5.25 -13.48
CA PRO A 80 9.54 4.33 -13.89
C PRO A 80 10.89 4.87 -13.41
N SER A 81 11.68 4.00 -12.78
CA SER A 81 13.09 4.23 -12.44
C SER A 81 13.96 4.39 -13.68
#